data_AF-A0A432QGT3-F1
#
_entry.id   AF-A0A432QGT3-F1
#
_cell.length_a   1.000
_cell.length_b   1.000
_cell.length_c   1.000
_cell.angle_alpha   90.00
_cell.angle_beta   90.00
_cell.angle_gamma   90.00
#
_symmetry.space_group_name_H-M   'P 1'
#
loop_
_entity.id
_entity.type
_entity.pdbx_description
1 polymer ?
#
loop_
_entity_poly.entity_id
_entity_poly.type
_entity_poly.pdbx_seq_one_letter_code
_entity_poly.pdbx_strand_id
1 'polypeptide(L)'
;MNHRHFPIRALSSSCIQKKYVLKMTCLFPLILLLALSAGTPGFSADESLQTPDKVIFLPFTIATDKPRQYLKNGLTEVLVSRVANRAGITAVHKNNATREIARLMEQGDQNALKNMLTDMQADHLIIGSLERQKTDFELLIYLFSKNRPVPATFSKTISSLGEAIPALDDLSIDIADQILHKTNNKKKTKTAFDTGGTSAFQTAHPDRAFKEGLYTHAAGTSTVGADSLADKTIAAQAKTPIETDAIALAAGDINNDSLEEIILLGHGNLAIYHLAAGKFQHIADYPLASYLSPHAINLGDFNNNGLQEMYISANSGNRPTSLILEWDGSTFHTLEKSVPFYLRPGLNAKGERILIGQKGSSITPVSPYFYQLTLNKEGQIEEQEKLNVPDGFNLFDFIRLDLNQDGNMEIAGLRQNDQLVILDQEGNRVWESDVAYGASKTFLGDVTRDRAGDRTLLYMHSRLIARDINGDGRPEIIIGQNRASTINYFKQLRFFKGTSIKALQWNGSGFTTLWETPLSRRYTVDYQLSNTTTQHATTRVYSLENKNNSPLFFWKAEGTTLQYLDMK
;
A
#
# COMPACT_ATOMS: atom_id res chain seq x y z
N MET A 1 57.13 23.69 -35.52
CA MET A 1 58.17 22.65 -35.35
C MET A 1 57.50 21.29 -35.22
N ASN A 2 57.87 20.39 -36.13
CA ASN A 2 57.52 18.97 -36.38
C ASN A 2 57.20 18.07 -35.16
N HIS A 3 56.08 17.33 -35.19
CA HIS A 3 55.88 15.88 -35.53
C HIS A 3 56.10 14.88 -34.36
N ARG A 4 55.05 14.14 -33.96
CA ARG A 4 54.73 12.70 -34.24
C ARG A 4 55.61 11.69 -33.47
N HIS A 5 55.02 10.91 -32.54
CA HIS A 5 54.46 9.53 -32.67
C HIS A 5 55.45 8.39 -32.34
N PHE A 6 55.09 7.60 -31.30
CA PHE A 6 55.19 6.11 -31.15
C PHE A 6 56.59 5.44 -31.33
N PRO A 7 56.85 4.18 -30.89
CA PRO A 7 55.90 3.06 -30.82
C PRO A 7 56.01 2.04 -29.66
N ILE A 8 54.97 1.19 -29.67
CA ILE A 8 54.78 -0.12 -29.07
C ILE A 8 55.79 -1.14 -29.61
N ARG A 9 56.27 -2.08 -28.79
CA ARG A 9 56.51 -3.48 -29.22
C ARG A 9 56.54 -4.47 -28.06
N ALA A 10 55.69 -5.49 -28.21
CA ALA A 10 55.65 -6.75 -27.47
C ALA A 10 56.83 -7.66 -27.81
N LEU A 11 57.03 -8.72 -27.01
CA LEU A 11 57.51 -10.09 -27.33
C LEU A 11 57.78 -10.80 -25.97
N SER A 12 56.96 -11.74 -25.53
CA SER A 12 56.90 -13.18 -25.88
C SER A 12 57.86 -14.08 -25.08
N SER A 13 57.23 -15.02 -24.37
CA SER A 13 57.55 -16.45 -24.31
C SER A 13 58.86 -16.95 -23.66
N SER A 14 58.63 -17.58 -22.50
CA SER A 14 58.94 -18.99 -22.22
C SER A 14 60.32 -19.43 -21.70
N CYS A 15 60.23 -20.25 -20.65
CA CYS A 15 60.86 -21.57 -20.50
C CYS A 15 62.14 -21.71 -19.64
N ILE A 16 62.21 -22.90 -19.01
CA ILE A 16 63.37 -23.64 -18.44
C ILE A 16 63.59 -23.42 -16.93
N GLN A 17 63.11 -24.29 -16.04
CA GLN A 17 63.60 -25.64 -15.64
C GLN A 17 65.06 -25.75 -15.19
N LYS A 18 65.27 -26.10 -13.92
CA LYS A 18 66.32 -27.02 -13.38
C LYS A 18 65.84 -27.50 -12.00
N LYS A 19 65.30 -28.72 -11.87
CA LYS A 19 65.96 -30.02 -11.62
C LYS A 19 66.93 -30.02 -10.44
N TYR A 20 66.55 -30.72 -9.37
CA TYR A 20 67.41 -31.73 -8.74
C TYR A 20 66.63 -33.00 -8.46
N VAL A 21 67.23 -34.12 -8.85
CA VAL A 21 66.78 -35.51 -8.81
C VAL A 21 67.81 -36.27 -7.98
N LEU A 22 67.37 -37.17 -7.07
CA LEU A 22 68.01 -38.45 -6.68
C LEU A 22 67.30 -38.96 -5.39
N LYS A 23 67.03 -40.25 -5.12
CA LYS A 23 66.94 -41.54 -5.83
C LYS A 23 66.16 -42.47 -4.84
N MET A 24 65.14 -43.22 -5.28
CA MET A 24 65.05 -44.71 -5.27
C MET A 24 65.71 -45.41 -4.06
N THR A 25 65.07 -46.32 -3.30
CA THR A 25 64.43 -47.58 -3.75
C THR A 25 63.77 -48.36 -2.58
N CYS A 26 62.87 -49.31 -2.93
CA CYS A 26 62.21 -50.37 -2.10
C CYS A 26 61.03 -49.90 -1.23
N LEU A 27 59.84 -50.54 -1.15
CA LEU A 27 59.35 -51.85 -1.58
C LEU A 27 57.80 -51.81 -1.49
N PHE A 28 57.07 -52.28 -2.51
CA PHE A 28 55.66 -52.71 -2.42
C PHE A 28 55.56 -53.89 -1.44
N PRO A 29 54.55 -54.04 -0.54
CA PRO A 29 53.12 -54.13 -0.92
C PRO A 29 52.12 -53.58 0.12
N LEU A 30 51.20 -52.67 -0.26
CA LEU A 30 50.01 -52.35 0.55
C LEU A 30 48.83 -51.88 -0.33
N ILE A 31 48.55 -52.63 -1.39
CA ILE A 31 47.36 -52.41 -2.24
C ILE A 31 46.68 -53.77 -2.41
N LEU A 32 46.19 -54.33 -1.30
CA LEU A 32 45.24 -55.46 -1.31
C LEU A 32 44.45 -55.55 0.00
N LEU A 33 44.08 -54.41 0.59
CA LEU A 33 43.24 -54.36 1.79
C LEU A 33 42.22 -53.21 1.77
N LEU A 34 41.71 -52.87 0.58
CA LEU A 34 40.75 -51.77 0.39
C LEU A 34 39.64 -52.11 -0.62
N ALA A 35 39.35 -53.40 -0.79
CA ALA A 35 38.32 -53.89 -1.69
C ALA A 35 37.51 -55.03 -1.06
N LEU A 36 37.05 -54.87 0.19
CA LEU A 36 36.04 -55.77 0.77
C LEU A 36 35.34 -55.11 1.98
N SER A 37 34.44 -54.18 1.68
CA SER A 37 33.28 -53.91 2.54
C SER A 37 32.09 -53.68 1.63
N ALA A 38 31.32 -54.75 1.46
CA ALA A 38 30.04 -54.79 0.77
C ALA A 38 29.07 -53.77 1.39
N GLY A 39 28.29 -53.14 0.51
CA GLY A 39 27.40 -52.04 0.84
C GLY A 39 26.29 -52.42 1.82
N THR A 40 26.05 -51.52 2.75
CA THR A 40 24.69 -51.18 3.16
C THR A 40 24.23 -50.01 2.30
N PRO A 41 23.00 -49.99 1.77
CA PRO A 41 22.45 -48.78 1.17
C PRO A 41 22.23 -47.80 2.32
N GLY A 42 23.20 -46.92 2.54
CA GLY A 42 22.98 -45.70 3.30
C GLY A 42 21.89 -44.93 2.58
N PHE A 43 20.70 -44.88 3.18
CA PHE A 43 19.77 -43.81 2.93
C PHE A 43 20.52 -42.51 3.16
N SER A 44 21.02 -41.87 2.09
CA SER A 44 21.29 -40.44 2.11
C SER A 44 19.93 -39.77 2.26
N ALA A 45 19.50 -39.60 3.50
CA ALA A 45 18.60 -38.54 3.87
C ALA A 45 19.35 -37.24 3.54
N ASP A 46 19.17 -36.73 2.34
CA ASP A 46 19.37 -35.32 2.04
C ASP A 46 18.21 -34.56 2.70
N GLU A 47 18.12 -34.67 4.03
CA GLU A 47 17.42 -33.70 4.85
C GLU A 47 18.32 -32.46 4.84
N SER A 48 18.10 -31.60 3.86
CA SER A 48 18.49 -30.21 4.01
C SER A 48 17.87 -29.74 5.33
N LEU A 49 18.69 -29.62 6.39
CA LEU A 49 18.29 -29.06 7.67
C LEU A 49 17.75 -27.66 7.41
N GLN A 50 16.44 -27.55 7.19
CA GLN A 50 15.77 -26.28 7.13
C GLN A 50 15.89 -25.69 8.53
N THR A 51 16.59 -24.57 8.63
CA THR A 51 16.64 -23.81 9.88
C THR A 51 15.20 -23.47 10.26
N PRO A 52 14.74 -23.85 11.47
CA PRO A 52 13.36 -23.66 11.87
C PRO A 52 12.99 -22.18 11.84
N ASP A 53 11.81 -21.86 11.27
CA ASP A 53 11.32 -20.48 11.14
C ASP A 53 11.40 -19.77 12.50
N LYS A 54 11.96 -18.57 12.52
CA LYS A 54 12.09 -17.77 13.74
C LYS A 54 10.86 -16.89 13.92
N VAL A 55 10.10 -17.15 14.99
CA VAL A 55 8.81 -16.49 15.26
C VAL A 55 8.91 -15.64 16.50
N ILE A 56 8.65 -14.34 16.35
CA ILE A 56 8.59 -13.39 17.46
C ILE A 56 7.16 -13.32 17.98
N PHE A 57 6.98 -13.48 19.28
CA PHE A 57 5.69 -13.33 19.96
C PHE A 57 5.69 -12.06 20.79
N LEU A 58 4.81 -11.12 20.45
CA LEU A 58 4.61 -9.94 21.29
C LEU A 58 3.78 -10.28 22.52
N PRO A 59 4.00 -9.56 23.64
CA PRO A 59 3.15 -9.70 24.81
C PRO A 59 1.68 -9.41 24.47
N PHE A 60 0.76 -10.28 24.89
CA PHE A 60 -0.67 -10.09 24.66
C PHE A 60 -1.18 -8.72 25.14
N THR A 61 -2.08 -8.13 24.37
CA THR A 61 -2.82 -6.95 24.81
C THR A 61 -4.12 -7.36 25.48
N ILE A 62 -4.42 -6.82 26.66
CA ILE A 62 -5.66 -7.11 27.40
C ILE A 62 -6.48 -5.82 27.51
N ALA A 63 -7.56 -5.70 26.75
CA ALA A 63 -8.49 -4.57 26.79
C ALA A 63 -9.81 -5.02 27.42
N THR A 64 -9.80 -5.16 28.75
CA THR A 64 -10.96 -5.56 29.57
C THR A 64 -11.15 -4.54 30.69
N ASP A 65 -12.33 -4.51 31.31
CA ASP A 65 -12.66 -3.56 32.40
C ASP A 65 -11.62 -3.51 33.54
N LYS A 66 -10.95 -4.64 33.80
CA LYS A 66 -9.83 -4.75 34.75
C LYS A 66 -8.69 -5.52 34.10
N PRO A 67 -7.73 -4.83 33.44
CA PRO A 67 -6.59 -5.49 32.81
C PRO A 67 -5.79 -6.28 33.84
N ARG A 68 -5.59 -7.58 33.61
CA ARG A 68 -4.84 -8.42 34.55
C ARG A 68 -3.50 -8.83 33.94
N GLN A 69 -2.41 -8.37 34.55
CA GLN A 69 -1.05 -8.59 34.02
C GLN A 69 -0.68 -10.08 33.91
N TYR A 70 -1.23 -10.94 34.78
CA TYR A 70 -1.01 -12.38 34.71
C TYR A 70 -1.61 -13.01 33.44
N LEU A 71 -2.70 -12.47 32.88
CA LEU A 71 -3.29 -12.96 31.63
C LEU A 71 -2.38 -12.64 30.45
N LYS A 72 -1.79 -11.43 30.43
CA LYS A 72 -0.85 -11.01 29.39
C LYS A 72 0.31 -11.99 29.25
N ASN A 73 0.93 -12.37 30.37
CA ASN A 73 2.03 -13.33 30.36
C ASN A 73 1.54 -14.76 30.09
N GLY A 74 0.47 -15.20 30.75
CA GLY A 74 -0.06 -16.55 30.63
C GLY A 74 -0.53 -16.91 29.22
N LEU A 75 -1.29 -16.04 28.56
CA LEU A 75 -1.75 -16.28 27.17
C LEU A 75 -0.56 -16.31 26.20
N THR A 76 0.42 -15.42 26.37
CA THR A 76 1.63 -15.43 25.53
C THR A 76 2.40 -16.74 25.68
N GLU A 77 2.57 -17.24 26.91
CA GLU A 77 3.28 -18.50 27.19
C GLU A 77 2.58 -19.71 26.60
N VAL A 78 1.27 -19.80 26.77
CA VAL A 78 0.49 -20.89 26.21
C VAL A 78 0.61 -20.89 24.70
N LEU A 79 0.41 -19.74 24.04
CA LEU A 79 0.51 -19.66 22.58
C LEU A 79 1.91 -20.06 22.09
N VAL A 80 2.97 -19.57 22.74
CA VAL A 80 4.35 -19.93 22.40
C VAL A 80 4.58 -21.43 22.51
N SER A 81 4.24 -22.03 23.66
CA SER A 81 4.42 -23.47 23.90
C SER A 81 3.67 -24.30 22.87
N ARG A 82 2.41 -23.93 22.62
CA ARG A 82 1.52 -24.63 21.69
C ARG A 82 1.95 -24.54 20.24
N VAL A 83 2.37 -23.37 19.76
CA VAL A 83 2.83 -23.18 18.38
C VAL A 83 4.23 -23.79 18.20
N ALA A 84 5.14 -23.62 19.16
CA ALA A 84 6.49 -24.19 19.08
C ALA A 84 6.48 -25.72 19.03
N ASN A 85 5.68 -26.36 19.87
CA ASN A 85 5.57 -27.82 19.88
C ASN A 85 4.97 -28.39 18.60
N ARG A 86 4.05 -27.66 17.94
CA ARG A 86 3.38 -28.14 16.71
C ARG A 86 4.16 -27.83 15.44
N ALA A 87 4.72 -26.62 15.33
CA ALA A 87 5.37 -26.13 14.11
C ALA A 87 6.90 -26.30 14.10
N GLY A 88 7.52 -26.72 15.21
CA GLY A 88 8.97 -26.90 15.29
C GLY A 88 9.76 -25.61 15.10
N ILE A 89 9.22 -24.47 15.53
CA ILE A 89 9.78 -23.12 15.31
C ILE A 89 10.83 -22.71 16.35
N THR A 90 11.64 -21.71 16.02
CA THR A 90 12.45 -20.97 17.03
C THR A 90 11.62 -19.81 17.59
N ALA A 91 11.07 -19.97 18.79
CA ALA A 91 10.23 -18.95 19.41
C ALA A 91 11.03 -17.90 20.20
N VAL A 92 10.83 -16.62 19.88
CA VAL A 92 11.39 -15.48 20.61
C VAL A 92 10.27 -14.75 21.37
N HIS A 93 10.34 -14.73 22.69
CA HIS A 93 9.31 -14.15 23.56
C HIS A 93 9.91 -13.69 24.90
N LYS A 94 9.18 -12.86 25.65
CA LYS A 94 9.51 -12.42 27.03
C LYS A 94 10.90 -11.79 27.21
N ASN A 95 11.42 -11.08 26.22
CA ASN A 95 12.68 -10.36 26.36
C ASN A 95 12.50 -8.85 26.14
N ASN A 96 13.54 -8.07 26.44
CA ASN A 96 13.53 -6.63 26.24
C ASN A 96 13.24 -6.27 24.78
N ALA A 97 13.75 -7.06 23.83
CA ALA A 97 13.52 -6.86 22.40
C ALA A 97 12.03 -6.96 22.02
N THR A 98 11.29 -7.96 22.50
CA THR A 98 9.85 -8.10 22.20
C THR A 98 9.00 -6.97 22.79
N ARG A 99 9.39 -6.43 23.94
CA ARG A 99 8.72 -5.27 24.54
C ARG A 99 9.03 -3.99 23.75
N GLU A 100 10.28 -3.87 23.31
CA GLU A 100 10.71 -2.75 22.48
C GLU A 100 10.04 -2.76 21.11
N ILE A 101 9.90 -3.92 20.46
CA ILE A 101 9.12 -4.06 19.22
C ILE A 101 7.69 -3.58 19.42
N ALA A 102 7.01 -4.02 20.49
CA ALA A 102 5.65 -3.57 20.79
C ALA A 102 5.60 -2.04 20.96
N ARG A 103 6.55 -1.45 21.70
CA ARG A 103 6.67 0.00 21.88
C ARG A 103 6.88 0.74 20.55
N LEU A 104 7.76 0.23 19.68
CA LEU A 104 8.02 0.82 18.36
C LEU A 104 6.78 0.73 17.45
N MET A 105 6.03 -0.36 17.52
CA MET A 105 4.77 -0.54 16.79
C MET A 105 3.67 0.40 17.30
N GLU A 106 3.55 0.59 18.61
CA GLU A 106 2.66 1.59 19.23
C GLU A 106 3.01 3.00 18.73
N GLN A 107 4.31 3.28 18.58
CA GLN A 107 4.81 4.59 18.14
C GLN A 107 4.79 4.79 16.62
N GLY A 108 4.57 3.73 15.84
CA GLY A 108 4.67 3.79 14.38
C GLY A 108 6.09 4.01 13.85
N ASP A 109 7.14 3.70 14.62
CA ASP A 109 8.53 3.85 14.17
C ASP A 109 8.96 2.65 13.29
N GLN A 110 8.65 2.78 12.00
CA GLN A 110 8.82 1.70 11.02
C GLN A 110 10.28 1.41 10.69
N ASN A 111 11.16 2.41 10.78
CA ASN A 111 12.59 2.25 10.49
C ASN A 111 13.30 1.50 11.62
N ALA A 112 13.05 1.89 12.87
CA ALA A 112 13.58 1.14 14.01
C ALA A 112 13.02 -0.28 14.05
N LEU A 113 11.72 -0.44 13.76
CA LEU A 113 11.06 -1.73 13.70
C LEU A 113 11.66 -2.64 12.61
N LYS A 114 11.92 -2.10 11.41
CA LYS A 114 12.61 -2.80 10.32
C LYS A 114 13.97 -3.32 10.76
N ASN A 115 14.79 -2.46 11.35
CA ASN A 115 16.15 -2.82 11.76
C ASN A 115 16.09 -3.94 12.82
N MET A 116 15.26 -3.77 13.84
CA MET A 116 15.14 -4.75 14.93
C MET A 116 14.67 -6.13 14.45
N LEU A 117 13.64 -6.18 13.60
CA LEU A 117 13.14 -7.45 13.06
C LEU A 117 14.14 -8.11 12.09
N THR A 118 14.94 -7.31 11.38
CA THR A 118 16.00 -7.79 10.48
C THR A 118 17.17 -8.36 11.27
N ASP A 119 17.65 -7.65 12.30
CA ASP A 119 18.74 -8.09 13.19
C ASP A 119 18.37 -9.37 13.93
N MET A 120 17.11 -9.48 14.35
CA MET A 120 16.60 -10.69 14.97
C MET A 120 16.41 -11.83 13.96
N GLN A 121 16.48 -11.58 12.65
CA GLN A 121 16.19 -12.52 11.57
C GLN A 121 14.80 -13.16 11.69
N ALA A 122 13.79 -12.35 11.97
CA ALA A 122 12.42 -12.83 12.15
C ALA A 122 11.78 -13.25 10.83
N ASP A 123 11.21 -14.45 10.78
CA ASP A 123 10.38 -14.95 9.66
C ASP A 123 8.92 -14.60 9.85
N HIS A 124 8.51 -14.52 11.13
CA HIS A 124 7.14 -14.27 11.56
C HIS A 124 7.09 -13.39 12.81
N LEU A 125 6.00 -12.62 12.92
CA LEU A 125 5.63 -11.86 14.11
C LEU A 125 4.18 -12.18 14.45
N ILE A 126 3.93 -12.53 15.71
CA ILE A 126 2.60 -12.83 16.23
C ILE A 126 2.21 -11.76 17.23
N ILE A 127 1.00 -11.24 17.04
CA ILE A 127 0.36 -10.25 17.91
C ILE A 127 -0.97 -10.81 18.35
N GLY A 128 -1.20 -10.88 19.66
CA GLY A 128 -2.46 -11.33 20.25
C GLY A 128 -3.12 -10.23 21.08
N SER A 129 -4.44 -10.13 21.00
CA SER A 129 -5.25 -9.33 21.93
C SER A 129 -6.43 -10.14 22.46
N LEU A 130 -6.87 -9.77 23.67
CA LEU A 130 -8.11 -10.21 24.27
C LEU A 130 -8.90 -8.97 24.68
N GLU A 131 -10.06 -8.78 24.06
CA GLU A 131 -10.82 -7.54 24.16
C GLU A 131 -12.26 -7.84 24.59
N ARG A 132 -12.83 -7.00 25.46
CA ARG A 132 -14.24 -7.17 25.85
C ARG A 132 -15.16 -6.57 24.78
N GLN A 133 -16.11 -7.36 24.29
CA GLN A 133 -17.11 -6.94 23.33
C GLN A 133 -18.51 -7.11 23.95
N LYS A 134 -19.06 -6.00 24.48
CA LYS A 134 -20.33 -6.00 25.22
C LYS A 134 -20.28 -7.02 26.39
N THR A 135 -20.92 -8.17 26.22
CA THR A 135 -21.01 -9.24 27.22
C THR A 135 -19.87 -10.24 27.12
N ASP A 136 -19.40 -10.53 25.90
CA ASP A 136 -18.41 -11.55 25.57
C ASP A 136 -16.99 -10.96 25.46
N PHE A 137 -16.02 -11.82 25.22
CA PHE A 137 -14.64 -11.43 24.92
C PHE A 137 -14.25 -11.95 23.54
N GLU A 138 -13.50 -11.16 22.79
CA GLU A 138 -12.92 -11.56 21.52
C GLU A 138 -11.42 -11.79 21.70
N LEU A 139 -10.98 -13.02 21.43
CA LEU A 139 -9.58 -13.37 21.33
C LEU A 139 -9.16 -13.22 19.87
N LEU A 140 -8.18 -12.35 19.58
CA LEU A 140 -7.75 -12.01 18.23
C LEU A 140 -6.24 -12.16 18.08
N ILE A 141 -5.79 -12.84 17.02
CA ILE A 141 -4.38 -13.06 16.74
C ILE A 141 -4.06 -12.72 15.29
N TYR A 142 -3.01 -11.92 15.10
CA TYR A 142 -2.43 -11.60 13.81
C TYR A 142 -1.07 -12.29 13.65
N LEU A 143 -0.92 -13.03 12.54
CA LEU A 143 0.35 -13.62 12.11
C LEU A 143 0.88 -12.84 10.90
N PHE A 144 1.91 -12.03 11.13
CA PHE A 144 2.69 -11.41 10.09
C PHE A 144 3.75 -12.39 9.60
N SER A 145 3.96 -12.44 8.29
CA SER A 145 4.94 -13.33 7.67
C SER A 145 5.73 -12.55 6.62
N LYS A 146 7.06 -12.73 6.57
CA LYS A 146 7.92 -12.05 5.60
C LYS A 146 7.43 -12.20 4.14
N ASN A 147 6.87 -13.37 3.81
CA ASN A 147 6.45 -13.72 2.45
C ASN A 147 4.94 -13.54 2.19
N ARG A 148 4.16 -12.95 3.10
CA ARG A 148 2.72 -12.71 2.89
C ARG A 148 2.38 -11.23 2.99
N PRO A 149 1.66 -10.67 2.00
CA PRO A 149 1.34 -9.24 1.98
C PRO A 149 0.24 -8.86 2.96
N VAL A 150 -0.60 -9.81 3.39
CA VAL A 150 -1.69 -9.56 4.36
C VAL A 150 -1.44 -10.50 5.54
N PRO A 151 -1.50 -10.00 6.79
CA PRO A 151 -1.40 -10.87 7.96
C PRO A 151 -2.55 -11.87 7.96
N ALA A 152 -2.27 -13.12 8.37
CA ALA A 152 -3.34 -14.05 8.68
C ALA A 152 -3.99 -13.63 10.01
N THR A 153 -5.32 -13.64 10.04
CA THR A 153 -6.11 -13.28 11.22
C THR A 153 -6.84 -14.50 11.72
N PHE A 154 -6.73 -14.75 13.02
CA PHE A 154 -7.38 -15.85 13.73
C PHE A 154 -8.17 -15.22 14.88
N SER A 155 -9.43 -15.61 15.04
CA SER A 155 -10.23 -15.06 16.13
C SER A 155 -11.23 -16.06 16.68
N LYS A 156 -11.60 -15.86 17.95
CA LYS A 156 -12.58 -16.67 18.64
C LYS A 156 -13.27 -15.84 19.71
N THR A 157 -14.59 -15.79 19.63
CA THR A 157 -15.44 -15.21 20.68
C THR A 157 -15.59 -16.22 21.81
N ILE A 158 -15.43 -15.76 23.05
CA ILE A 158 -15.58 -16.54 24.27
C ILE A 158 -16.53 -15.82 25.23
N SER A 159 -17.37 -16.56 25.93
CA SER A 159 -18.35 -15.96 26.84
C SER A 159 -17.79 -15.73 28.24
N SER A 160 -16.68 -16.38 28.58
CA SER A 160 -15.99 -16.18 29.85
C SER A 160 -14.47 -16.17 29.70
N LEU A 161 -13.80 -15.46 30.61
CA LEU A 161 -12.34 -15.41 30.62
C LEU A 161 -11.69 -16.79 30.89
N GLY A 162 -12.42 -17.71 31.53
CA GLY A 162 -11.95 -19.09 31.75
C GLY A 162 -11.80 -19.91 30.48
N GLU A 163 -12.52 -19.54 29.42
CA GLU A 163 -12.46 -20.19 28.10
C GLU A 163 -11.30 -19.68 27.24
N ALA A 164 -10.55 -18.67 27.68
CA ALA A 164 -9.48 -18.07 26.89
C ALA A 164 -8.36 -19.06 26.55
N ILE A 165 -7.98 -19.93 27.50
CA ILE A 165 -6.91 -20.92 27.30
C ILE A 165 -7.35 -22.04 26.33
N PRO A 166 -8.54 -22.66 26.51
CA PRO A 166 -9.09 -23.59 25.51
C PRO A 166 -9.21 -22.96 24.11
N ALA A 167 -9.78 -21.76 24.02
CA ALA A 167 -9.92 -21.07 22.73
C ALA A 167 -8.56 -20.80 22.07
N LEU A 168 -7.56 -20.41 22.85
CA LEU A 168 -6.19 -20.19 22.37
C LEU A 168 -5.52 -21.50 21.91
N ASP A 169 -5.79 -22.62 22.59
CA ASP A 169 -5.29 -23.93 22.15
C ASP A 169 -5.84 -24.30 20.77
N ASP A 170 -7.13 -24.09 20.53
CA ASP A 170 -7.74 -24.32 19.21
C ASP A 170 -7.10 -23.44 18.15
N LEU A 171 -7.00 -22.13 18.38
CA LEU A 171 -6.40 -21.19 17.43
C LEU A 171 -4.92 -21.52 17.15
N SER A 172 -4.20 -22.05 18.13
CA SER A 172 -2.78 -22.39 17.98
C SER A 172 -2.53 -23.54 17.00
N ILE A 173 -3.53 -24.39 16.74
CA ILE A 173 -3.47 -25.43 15.70
C ILE A 173 -3.44 -24.76 14.33
N ASP A 174 -4.43 -23.90 14.05
CA ASP A 174 -4.54 -23.20 12.77
C ASP A 174 -3.33 -22.30 12.50
N ILE A 175 -2.78 -21.66 13.54
CA ILE A 175 -1.58 -20.83 13.45
C ILE A 175 -0.36 -21.69 13.08
N ALA A 176 -0.19 -22.85 13.73
CA ALA A 176 0.92 -23.74 13.45
C ALA A 176 0.85 -24.28 12.01
N ASP A 177 -0.34 -24.70 11.56
CA ASP A 177 -0.58 -25.17 10.20
C ASP A 177 -0.27 -24.09 9.16
N GLN A 178 -0.67 -22.83 9.44
CA GLN A 178 -0.38 -21.70 8.56
C GLN A 178 1.13 -21.43 8.41
N ILE A 179 1.91 -21.62 9.47
CA ILE A 179 3.38 -21.51 9.45
C ILE A 179 3.98 -22.68 8.66
N LEU A 180 3.56 -23.92 8.94
CA LEU A 180 4.07 -25.13 8.29
C LEU A 180 3.75 -25.18 6.77
N HIS A 181 2.57 -24.71 6.36
CA HIS A 181 2.21 -24.66 4.94
C HIS A 181 3.05 -23.64 4.14
N LYS A 182 3.73 -22.70 4.80
CA LYS A 182 4.72 -21.83 4.14
C LYS A 182 6.04 -22.57 3.89
N THR A 183 6.50 -23.40 4.84
CA THR A 183 7.72 -24.21 4.70
C THR A 183 7.59 -25.28 3.62
N ASN A 184 6.41 -25.88 3.47
CA ASN A 184 6.15 -26.96 2.51
C ASN A 184 5.84 -26.50 1.06
N ASN A 185 5.68 -25.21 0.79
CA ASN A 185 5.33 -24.71 -0.55
C ASN A 185 6.49 -24.67 -1.56
N LYS A 186 7.68 -25.19 -1.21
CA LYS A 186 8.68 -25.61 -2.21
C LYS A 186 8.42 -27.08 -2.59
N LYS A 187 7.59 -27.27 -3.62
CA LYS A 187 7.08 -28.54 -4.22
C LYS A 187 5.81 -29.10 -3.55
N LYS A 188 4.67 -28.84 -4.18
CA LYS A 188 3.83 -29.91 -4.75
C LYS A 188 2.72 -29.36 -5.65
N THR A 189 2.71 -29.85 -6.88
CA THR A 189 1.61 -29.79 -7.84
C THR A 189 0.42 -30.60 -7.32
N LYS A 190 -0.79 -30.12 -7.61
CA LYS A 190 -2.11 -30.67 -7.21
C LYS A 190 -2.29 -32.17 -7.48
N THR A 191 -3.06 -32.81 -6.61
CA THR A 191 -4.10 -33.79 -7.00
C THR A 191 -5.26 -33.72 -6.02
N ALA A 192 -6.47 -33.58 -6.55
CA ALA A 192 -7.73 -33.62 -5.81
C ALA A 192 -8.18 -35.08 -5.60
N PHE A 193 -8.85 -35.37 -4.48
CA PHE A 193 -9.99 -36.29 -4.42
C PHE A 193 -10.84 -36.03 -3.17
N ASP A 194 -12.15 -36.13 -3.38
CA ASP A 194 -13.26 -35.94 -2.46
C ASP A 194 -13.60 -37.25 -1.72
N THR A 195 -14.07 -37.16 -0.47
CA THR A 195 -15.15 -37.99 0.11
C THR A 195 -15.51 -37.45 1.51
N GLY A 196 -16.81 -37.24 1.73
CA GLY A 196 -17.35 -36.53 2.88
C GLY A 196 -17.46 -37.30 4.20
N GLY A 197 -17.73 -36.53 5.25
CA GLY A 197 -18.05 -36.99 6.59
C GLY A 197 -18.22 -35.81 7.54
N THR A 198 -19.43 -35.65 8.07
CA THR A 198 -19.95 -34.53 8.85
C THR A 198 -19.21 -34.22 10.16
N SER A 199 -18.84 -32.95 10.38
CA SER A 199 -18.89 -32.30 11.70
C SER A 199 -18.92 -30.78 11.54
N ALA A 200 -19.66 -30.13 12.42
CA ALA A 200 -20.20 -28.78 12.31
C ALA A 200 -19.14 -27.69 12.14
N PHE A 201 -19.29 -26.93 11.07
CA PHE A 201 -18.55 -25.73 10.75
C PHE A 201 -19.14 -24.51 11.46
N GLN A 202 -18.30 -23.77 12.17
CA GLN A 202 -18.47 -22.33 12.34
C GLN A 202 -17.11 -21.65 12.63
N THR A 203 -16.17 -21.80 11.70
CA THR A 203 -15.15 -20.75 11.51
C THR A 203 -15.79 -19.65 10.68
N ALA A 204 -16.08 -18.51 11.31
CA ALA A 204 -16.39 -17.29 10.58
C ALA A 204 -15.09 -16.83 9.88
N HIS A 205 -14.79 -17.45 8.73
CA HIS A 205 -13.73 -16.98 7.87
C HIS A 205 -14.12 -15.58 7.34
N PRO A 206 -13.24 -14.57 7.40
CA PRO A 206 -13.46 -13.28 6.75
C PRO A 206 -13.58 -13.39 5.21
N ASP A 207 -13.39 -14.58 4.65
CA ASP A 207 -13.79 -14.93 3.29
C ASP A 207 -15.30 -14.82 3.06
N ARG A 208 -16.14 -14.83 4.11
CA ARG A 208 -17.57 -14.56 3.99
C ARG A 208 -17.83 -13.10 3.59
N ALA A 209 -17.03 -12.12 4.02
CA ALA A 209 -17.14 -10.74 3.53
C ALA A 209 -16.64 -10.59 2.08
N PHE A 210 -15.62 -11.37 1.70
CA PHE A 210 -15.14 -11.44 0.31
C PHE A 210 -16.18 -12.12 -0.61
N LYS A 211 -16.87 -13.16 -0.13
CA LYS A 211 -17.97 -13.82 -0.83
C LYS A 211 -19.27 -13.02 -0.79
N GLU A 212 -19.59 -12.34 0.30
CA GLU A 212 -20.78 -11.49 0.41
C GLU A 212 -20.70 -10.31 -0.55
N GLY A 213 -19.51 -9.75 -0.82
CA GLY A 213 -19.34 -8.78 -1.93
C GLY A 213 -19.55 -9.37 -3.33
N LEU A 214 -19.40 -10.69 -3.50
CA LEU A 214 -19.72 -11.42 -4.73
C LEU A 214 -21.21 -11.86 -4.80
N TYR A 215 -21.91 -11.92 -3.66
CA TYR A 215 -23.30 -12.41 -3.55
C TYR A 215 -24.34 -11.32 -3.20
N THR A 216 -23.94 -10.10 -2.82
CA THR A 216 -24.86 -8.95 -2.66
C THR A 216 -25.44 -8.44 -3.98
N HIS A 217 -25.02 -9.01 -5.12
CA HIS A 217 -25.71 -8.85 -6.40
C HIS A 217 -26.98 -9.72 -6.52
N ALA A 218 -27.37 -10.44 -5.47
CA ALA A 218 -28.55 -11.31 -5.50
C ALA A 218 -29.24 -11.42 -4.13
N ALA A 219 -29.66 -10.31 -3.50
CA ALA A 219 -30.68 -10.36 -2.45
C ALA A 219 -31.36 -8.99 -2.23
N GLY A 220 -32.50 -8.79 -2.88
CA GLY A 220 -33.40 -7.65 -2.70
C GLY A 220 -34.53 -7.70 -3.72
N THR A 221 -35.51 -8.57 -3.48
CA THR A 221 -36.59 -8.98 -4.40
C THR A 221 -37.52 -7.86 -4.84
N SER A 222 -37.65 -7.66 -6.16
CA SER A 222 -38.94 -7.85 -6.86
C SER A 222 -38.72 -8.15 -8.35
N THR A 223 -39.35 -9.23 -8.77
CA THR A 223 -39.29 -9.90 -10.07
C THR A 223 -40.07 -9.14 -11.16
N VAL A 224 -39.38 -8.65 -12.19
CA VAL A 224 -39.92 -8.54 -13.56
C VAL A 224 -38.79 -8.78 -14.57
N GLY A 225 -38.98 -9.75 -15.47
CA GLY A 225 -38.36 -9.80 -16.79
C GLY A 225 -36.88 -10.16 -16.87
N ALA A 226 -36.58 -11.47 -16.84
CA ALA A 226 -35.33 -12.00 -17.35
C ALA A 226 -35.29 -11.90 -18.88
N ASP A 227 -34.88 -10.75 -19.40
CA ASP A 227 -34.26 -10.63 -20.72
C ASP A 227 -33.45 -9.32 -20.77
N SER A 228 -32.18 -9.40 -21.19
CA SER A 228 -31.22 -8.28 -21.43
C SER A 228 -30.21 -7.82 -20.36
N LEU A 229 -29.74 -8.67 -19.44
CA LEU A 229 -28.49 -8.39 -18.68
C LEU A 229 -27.43 -9.50 -18.80
N ALA A 230 -27.45 -10.23 -19.91
CA ALA A 230 -26.32 -11.07 -20.32
C ALA A 230 -25.27 -10.20 -21.04
N ASP A 231 -24.01 -10.38 -20.64
CA ASP A 231 -22.79 -9.92 -21.33
C ASP A 231 -22.51 -8.41 -21.42
N LYS A 232 -22.12 -7.81 -20.30
CA LYS A 232 -20.96 -6.90 -20.30
C LYS A 232 -19.81 -7.55 -19.54
N THR A 233 -19.24 -8.62 -20.10
CA THR A 233 -17.89 -9.06 -19.72
C THR A 233 -16.93 -7.88 -19.91
N ILE A 234 -16.49 -7.29 -18.80
CA ILE A 234 -15.49 -6.22 -18.75
C ILE A 234 -14.22 -6.76 -19.40
N ALA A 235 -13.91 -6.29 -20.61
CA ALA A 235 -12.66 -6.61 -21.29
C ALA A 235 -11.52 -5.78 -20.66
N ALA A 236 -11.16 -6.11 -19.41
CA ALA A 236 -10.00 -5.54 -18.73
C ALA A 236 -8.71 -6.07 -19.38
N GLN A 237 -8.21 -5.38 -20.41
CA GLN A 237 -6.89 -5.66 -20.97
C GLN A 237 -5.82 -4.87 -20.20
N ALA A 238 -5.38 -5.38 -19.05
CA ALA A 238 -4.14 -4.91 -18.44
C ALA A 238 -2.97 -5.26 -19.37
N LYS A 239 -2.44 -4.29 -20.13
CA LYS A 239 -1.25 -4.50 -20.97
C LYS A 239 0.01 -4.03 -20.22
N THR A 240 0.97 -4.95 -20.11
CA THR A 240 2.36 -4.78 -19.60
C THR A 240 2.54 -3.81 -18.42
N PRO A 241 2.30 -4.28 -17.19
CA PRO A 241 2.61 -3.51 -16.00
C PRO A 241 4.10 -3.14 -15.89
N ILE A 242 4.40 -1.94 -15.41
CA ILE A 242 5.78 -1.54 -15.03
C ILE A 242 5.91 -1.62 -13.51
N GLU A 243 6.99 -2.26 -13.03
CA GLU A 243 7.38 -2.18 -11.63
C GLU A 243 8.08 -0.85 -11.34
N THR A 244 7.63 -0.17 -10.30
CA THR A 244 8.06 1.18 -9.90
C THR A 244 8.00 1.31 -8.38
N ASP A 245 8.69 2.32 -7.84
CA ASP A 245 8.61 2.79 -6.45
C ASP A 245 7.66 4.00 -6.30
N ALA A 246 6.84 4.27 -7.33
CA ALA A 246 5.92 5.39 -7.35
C ALA A 246 4.91 5.36 -6.19
N ILE A 247 4.66 6.54 -5.64
CA ILE A 247 3.75 6.84 -4.53
C ILE A 247 2.56 7.71 -4.95
N ALA A 248 2.62 8.35 -6.13
CA ALA A 248 1.52 9.10 -6.70
C ALA A 248 1.63 9.12 -8.23
N LEU A 249 0.52 9.42 -8.90
CA LEU A 249 0.49 9.53 -10.36
C LEU A 249 -0.31 10.74 -10.84
N ALA A 250 0.06 11.28 -11.99
CA ALA A 250 -0.77 12.22 -12.73
C ALA A 250 -0.81 11.83 -14.22
N ALA A 251 -1.81 12.33 -14.92
CA ALA A 251 -1.94 12.15 -16.36
C ALA A 251 -2.51 13.43 -16.98
N GLY A 252 -1.89 13.89 -18.07
CA GLY A 252 -2.26 15.10 -18.79
C GLY A 252 -1.26 15.40 -19.90
N ASP A 253 -1.67 16.28 -20.83
CA ASP A 253 -0.80 16.84 -21.87
C ASP A 253 0.03 17.97 -21.24
N ILE A 254 1.27 17.67 -20.86
CA ILE A 254 2.12 18.60 -20.11
C ILE A 254 3.03 19.43 -21.01
N ASN A 255 3.24 19.00 -22.26
CA ASN A 255 4.09 19.66 -23.24
C ASN A 255 3.29 20.32 -24.39
N ASN A 256 1.95 20.25 -24.36
CA ASN A 256 1.02 20.80 -25.34
C ASN A 256 1.18 20.21 -26.75
N ASP A 257 1.51 18.92 -26.86
CA ASP A 257 1.62 18.21 -28.13
C ASP A 257 0.37 17.39 -28.49
N SER A 258 -0.70 17.52 -27.70
CA SER A 258 -1.97 16.77 -27.81
C SER A 258 -1.87 15.27 -27.48
N LEU A 259 -0.73 14.81 -26.96
CA LEU A 259 -0.58 13.48 -26.38
C LEU A 259 -0.63 13.60 -24.85
N GLU A 260 -1.07 12.52 -24.21
CA GLU A 260 -1.16 12.48 -22.76
C GLU A 260 0.08 11.78 -22.18
N GLU A 261 0.79 12.49 -21.31
CA GLU A 261 1.84 11.93 -20.49
C GLU A 261 1.27 11.33 -19.20
N ILE A 262 1.92 10.26 -18.72
CA ILE A 262 1.72 9.66 -17.42
C ILE A 262 2.93 9.98 -16.56
N ILE A 263 2.72 10.71 -15.48
CA ILE A 263 3.77 11.13 -14.57
C ILE A 263 3.70 10.28 -13.31
N LEU A 264 4.82 9.63 -12.99
CA LEU A 264 4.99 8.83 -11.79
C LEU A 264 5.90 9.57 -10.80
N LEU A 265 5.38 9.82 -9.60
CA LEU A 265 6.13 10.43 -8.51
C LEU A 265 6.61 9.32 -7.57
N GLY A 266 7.92 9.11 -7.48
CA GLY A 266 8.58 8.26 -6.49
C GLY A 266 9.12 9.07 -5.31
N HIS A 267 9.80 8.39 -4.38
CA HIS A 267 10.38 9.05 -3.20
C HIS A 267 11.61 9.92 -3.56
N GLY A 268 12.38 9.52 -4.58
CA GLY A 268 13.62 10.19 -4.97
C GLY A 268 13.65 10.70 -6.41
N ASN A 269 12.62 10.42 -7.19
CA ASN A 269 12.54 10.80 -8.60
C ASN A 269 11.09 11.00 -9.03
N LEU A 270 10.93 11.77 -10.10
CA LEU A 270 9.75 11.83 -10.93
C LEU A 270 10.10 11.25 -12.29
N ALA A 271 9.22 10.46 -12.88
CA ALA A 271 9.41 9.85 -14.20
C ALA A 271 8.20 10.11 -15.09
N ILE A 272 8.44 10.49 -16.35
CA ILE A 272 7.42 10.73 -17.37
C ILE A 272 7.38 9.54 -18.33
N TYR A 273 6.16 9.09 -18.64
CA TYR A 273 5.88 8.00 -19.57
C TYR A 273 4.82 8.42 -20.59
N HIS A 274 4.80 7.76 -21.75
CA HIS A 274 3.68 7.79 -22.68
C HIS A 274 3.16 6.36 -22.88
N LEU A 275 1.83 6.20 -22.94
CA LEU A 275 1.19 4.95 -23.34
C LEU A 275 1.09 4.85 -24.88
N ALA A 276 2.04 4.15 -25.50
CA ALA A 276 2.05 3.90 -26.95
C ALA A 276 1.92 2.41 -27.26
N ALA A 277 1.00 2.05 -28.17
CA ALA A 277 0.70 0.66 -28.57
C ALA A 277 0.43 -0.28 -27.37
N GLY A 278 -0.20 0.23 -26.32
CA GLY A 278 -0.51 -0.53 -25.09
C GLY A 278 0.70 -0.79 -24.19
N LYS A 279 1.82 -0.09 -24.41
CA LYS A 279 3.02 -0.17 -23.56
C LYS A 279 3.36 1.21 -23.02
N PHE A 280 3.74 1.27 -21.75
CA PHE A 280 4.31 2.47 -21.17
C PHE A 280 5.76 2.61 -21.65
N GLN A 281 6.07 3.73 -22.29
CA GLN A 281 7.39 4.09 -22.78
C GLN A 281 7.92 5.23 -21.93
N HIS A 282 9.08 5.01 -21.29
CA HIS A 282 9.75 6.04 -20.50
C HIS A 282 10.26 7.16 -21.40
N ILE A 283 10.11 8.41 -20.95
CA ILE A 283 10.47 9.62 -21.69
C ILE A 283 11.58 10.39 -20.98
N ALA A 284 11.39 10.68 -19.69
CA ALA A 284 12.27 11.56 -18.94
C ALA A 284 12.22 11.27 -17.43
N ASP A 285 13.30 11.62 -16.74
CA ASP A 285 13.39 11.57 -15.27
C ASP A 285 13.80 12.95 -14.71
N TYR A 286 13.29 13.26 -13.53
CA TYR A 286 13.71 14.40 -12.73
C TYR A 286 14.05 13.94 -11.30
N PRO A 287 15.30 14.11 -10.83
CA PRO A 287 15.68 13.72 -9.48
C PRO A 287 15.09 14.68 -8.44
N LEU A 288 14.51 14.12 -7.38
CA LEU A 288 14.04 14.87 -6.23
C LEU A 288 15.12 14.95 -5.16
N ALA A 289 15.13 16.05 -4.41
CA ALA A 289 16.08 16.23 -3.33
C ALA A 289 15.76 15.26 -2.18
N SER A 290 16.79 14.63 -1.60
CA SER A 290 16.63 13.57 -0.59
C SER A 290 16.00 14.00 0.74
N TYR A 291 15.88 15.30 0.99
CA TYR A 291 15.21 15.84 2.18
C TYR A 291 13.70 15.99 2.00
N LEU A 292 13.20 15.86 0.77
CA LEU A 292 11.77 15.92 0.48
C LEU A 292 11.14 14.57 0.73
N SER A 293 10.00 14.59 1.40
CA SER A 293 9.04 13.48 1.45
C SER A 293 7.84 13.87 0.57
N PRO A 294 7.81 13.45 -0.71
CA PRO A 294 6.68 13.72 -1.60
C PRO A 294 5.44 12.92 -1.19
N HIS A 295 4.25 13.41 -1.58
CA HIS A 295 2.98 12.71 -1.30
C HIS A 295 2.01 12.68 -2.48
N ALA A 296 1.91 13.77 -3.24
CA ALA A 296 0.94 13.92 -4.31
C ALA A 296 1.51 14.78 -5.44
N ILE A 297 1.04 14.50 -6.65
CA ILE A 297 1.31 15.30 -7.85
C ILE A 297 -0.01 15.62 -8.54
N ASN A 298 -0.16 16.88 -8.95
CA ASN A 298 -1.31 17.35 -9.72
C ASN A 298 -0.83 18.20 -10.89
N LEU A 299 -1.67 18.32 -11.92
CA LEU A 299 -1.37 19.09 -13.12
C LEU A 299 -2.35 20.26 -13.28
N GLY A 300 -1.87 21.37 -13.83
CA GLY A 300 -2.71 22.47 -14.29
C GLY A 300 -1.85 23.59 -14.89
N ASP A 301 -2.41 24.35 -15.82
CA ASP A 301 -1.80 25.57 -16.36
C ASP A 301 -2.38 26.78 -15.61
N PHE A 302 -1.64 27.30 -14.63
CA PHE A 302 -2.04 28.46 -13.84
C PHE A 302 -1.20 29.71 -14.14
N ASN A 303 -0.11 29.57 -14.90
CA ASN A 303 0.61 30.73 -15.43
C ASN A 303 0.07 31.18 -16.81
N ASN A 304 -0.82 30.39 -17.42
CA ASN A 304 -1.46 30.59 -18.72
C ASN A 304 -0.47 30.63 -19.89
N ASN A 305 0.61 29.83 -19.84
CA ASN A 305 1.59 29.73 -20.92
C ASN A 305 1.30 28.59 -21.90
N GLY A 306 0.27 27.78 -21.64
CA GLY A 306 -0.14 26.65 -22.47
C GLY A 306 0.52 25.32 -22.12
N LEU A 307 1.43 25.29 -21.14
CA LEU A 307 2.01 24.06 -20.59
C LEU A 307 1.37 23.78 -19.23
N GLN A 308 1.09 22.50 -18.93
CA GLN A 308 0.60 22.17 -17.60
C GLN A 308 1.78 22.08 -16.63
N GLU A 309 1.75 22.88 -15.57
CA GLU A 309 2.70 22.73 -14.48
C GLU A 309 2.40 21.49 -13.63
N MET A 310 3.46 20.89 -13.11
CA MET A 310 3.43 19.80 -12.13
C MET A 310 3.55 20.37 -10.72
N TYR A 311 2.47 20.28 -9.95
CA TYR A 311 2.37 20.67 -8.55
C TYR A 311 2.66 19.47 -7.65
N ILE A 312 3.88 19.40 -7.13
CA ILE A 312 4.35 18.30 -6.28
C ILE A 312 4.24 18.73 -4.82
N SER A 313 3.27 18.14 -4.12
CA SER A 313 3.09 18.33 -2.68
C SER A 313 4.06 17.45 -1.89
N ALA A 314 4.90 18.08 -1.07
CA ALA A 314 5.90 17.40 -0.25
C ALA A 314 6.08 18.10 1.10
N ASN A 315 6.76 17.44 2.03
CA ASN A 315 7.21 18.02 3.29
C ASN A 315 8.70 17.76 3.56
N SER A 316 9.27 18.56 4.45
CA SER A 316 10.54 18.32 5.12
C SER A 316 10.30 18.38 6.63
N GLY A 317 10.31 17.23 7.29
CA GLY A 317 9.78 17.11 8.65
C GLY A 317 8.27 17.41 8.66
N ASN A 318 7.78 18.22 9.60
CA ASN A 318 6.37 18.62 9.62
C ASN A 318 6.01 19.79 8.68
N ARG A 319 6.99 20.41 8.00
CA ARG A 319 6.75 21.63 7.22
C ARG A 319 6.49 21.28 5.76
N PRO A 320 5.40 21.79 5.15
CA PRO A 320 5.23 21.70 3.69
C PRO A 320 6.44 22.33 2.99
N THR A 321 6.94 21.67 1.96
CA THR A 321 8.12 22.06 1.19
C THR A 321 7.93 21.57 -0.24
N SER A 322 6.89 22.08 -0.89
CA SER A 322 6.44 21.64 -2.21
C SER A 322 7.33 22.19 -3.32
N LEU A 323 7.12 21.66 -4.52
CA LEU A 323 7.91 21.93 -5.73
C LEU A 323 6.95 22.14 -6.91
N ILE A 324 7.25 23.13 -7.75
CA ILE A 324 6.51 23.39 -8.99
C ILE A 324 7.49 23.23 -10.16
N LEU A 325 7.16 22.32 -11.07
CA LEU A 325 7.94 22.03 -12.26
C LEU A 325 7.10 22.25 -13.51
N GLU A 326 7.77 22.48 -14.62
CA GLU A 326 7.21 22.47 -15.96
C GLU A 326 8.13 21.63 -16.86
N TRP A 327 7.60 21.05 -17.94
CA TRP A 327 8.38 20.29 -18.89
C TRP A 327 7.94 20.60 -20.33
N ASP A 328 8.88 21.06 -21.15
CA ASP A 328 8.60 21.58 -22.50
C ASP A 328 8.66 20.52 -23.63
N GLY A 329 8.66 19.23 -23.27
CA GLY A 329 8.93 18.14 -24.21
C GLY A 329 10.39 17.69 -24.25
N SER A 330 11.31 18.48 -23.68
CA SER A 330 12.74 18.19 -23.68
C SER A 330 13.40 18.41 -22.32
N THR A 331 13.08 19.53 -21.67
CA THR A 331 13.80 20.05 -20.51
C THR A 331 12.82 20.35 -19.39
N PHE A 332 13.20 20.00 -18.16
CA PHE A 332 12.47 20.40 -16.97
C PHE A 332 12.86 21.82 -16.56
N HIS A 333 11.86 22.67 -16.38
CA HIS A 333 12.00 23.99 -15.78
C HIS A 333 11.48 23.94 -14.36
N THR A 334 12.31 24.32 -13.39
CA THR A 334 11.81 24.53 -12.03
C THR A 334 11.27 25.94 -11.93
N LEU A 335 9.97 26.07 -11.68
CA LEU A 335 9.34 27.38 -11.45
C LEU A 335 9.58 27.84 -10.01
N GLU A 336 9.35 26.96 -9.02
CA GLU A 336 9.61 27.28 -7.61
C GLU A 336 9.96 26.05 -6.77
N LYS A 337 10.88 26.20 -5.81
CA LYS A 337 11.25 25.18 -4.83
C LYS A 337 10.93 25.63 -3.42
N SER A 338 10.71 24.66 -2.53
CA SER A 338 10.50 24.90 -1.10
C SER A 338 9.26 25.75 -0.82
N VAL A 339 8.21 25.56 -1.62
CA VAL A 339 6.93 26.25 -1.47
C VAL A 339 6.32 25.87 -0.12
N PRO A 340 5.96 26.84 0.75
CA PRO A 340 5.52 26.59 2.13
C PRO A 340 4.05 26.14 2.22
N PHE A 341 3.52 25.54 1.16
CA PHE A 341 2.15 25.06 1.04
C PHE A 341 2.16 23.63 0.49
N TYR A 342 1.22 22.79 0.93
CA TYR A 342 0.71 21.73 0.07
C TYR A 342 -0.11 22.36 -1.05
N LEU A 343 0.01 21.83 -2.26
CA LEU A 343 -0.50 22.42 -3.50
C LEU A 343 -1.44 21.45 -4.19
N ARG A 344 -2.64 21.93 -4.53
CA ARG A 344 -3.60 21.15 -5.33
C ARG A 344 -4.52 22.07 -6.13
N PRO A 345 -4.60 21.89 -7.45
CA PRO A 345 -5.66 22.47 -8.29
C PRO A 345 -7.06 22.05 -7.80
N GLY A 346 -8.03 22.93 -7.91
CA GLY A 346 -9.42 22.65 -7.54
C GLY A 346 -10.39 23.70 -8.08
N LEU A 347 -11.62 23.65 -7.60
CA LEU A 347 -12.63 24.67 -7.86
C LEU A 347 -12.87 25.51 -6.61
N ASN A 348 -13.18 26.79 -6.77
CA ASN A 348 -13.66 27.65 -5.69
C ASN A 348 -15.19 27.55 -5.54
N ALA A 349 -15.78 28.35 -4.65
CA ALA A 349 -17.23 28.36 -4.41
C ALA A 349 -18.06 28.87 -5.60
N LYS A 350 -17.42 29.51 -6.59
CA LYS A 350 -18.05 30.01 -7.82
C LYS A 350 -17.87 29.05 -9.01
N GLY A 351 -17.22 27.90 -8.81
CA GLY A 351 -16.89 26.96 -9.88
C GLY A 351 -15.68 27.35 -10.72
N GLU A 352 -14.91 28.37 -10.32
CA GLU A 352 -13.69 28.79 -11.04
C GLU A 352 -12.52 27.87 -10.69
N ARG A 353 -11.70 27.50 -11.68
CA ARG A 353 -10.47 26.75 -11.46
C ARG A 353 -9.44 27.62 -10.75
N ILE A 354 -8.95 27.14 -9.60
CA ILE A 354 -7.97 27.83 -8.78
C ILE A 354 -6.89 26.86 -8.29
N LEU A 355 -5.71 27.38 -7.98
CA LEU A 355 -4.70 26.65 -7.21
C LEU A 355 -4.98 26.85 -5.73
N ILE A 356 -5.08 25.76 -4.97
CA ILE A 356 -5.36 25.79 -3.54
C ILE A 356 -4.10 25.43 -2.77
N GLY A 357 -3.76 26.26 -1.79
CA GLY A 357 -2.66 26.10 -0.86
C GLY A 357 -3.13 25.77 0.55
N GLN A 358 -2.44 24.84 1.22
CA GLN A 358 -2.60 24.61 2.66
C GLN A 358 -1.25 24.65 3.37
N LYS A 359 -1.12 25.54 4.35
CA LYS A 359 0.12 25.71 5.14
C LYS A 359 0.27 24.60 6.19
N GLY A 360 1.47 24.52 6.77
CA GLY A 360 1.78 23.73 7.95
C GLY A 360 2.87 24.42 8.78
N SER A 361 3.25 23.81 9.89
CA SER A 361 4.27 24.32 10.81
C SER A 361 5.10 23.17 11.37
N SER A 362 6.14 23.48 12.15
CA SER A 362 6.98 22.44 12.77
C SER A 362 6.23 21.57 13.79
N ILE A 363 5.10 22.07 14.34
CA ILE A 363 4.31 21.39 15.37
C ILE A 363 3.04 20.79 14.77
N THR A 364 2.37 21.56 13.92
CA THR A 364 1.12 21.14 13.25
C THR A 364 1.39 20.92 11.77
N PRO A 365 1.38 19.67 11.27
CA PRO A 365 1.67 19.35 9.87
C PRO A 365 0.76 20.08 8.88
N VAL A 366 -0.48 20.37 9.29
CA VAL A 366 -1.52 20.95 8.45
C VAL A 366 -2.28 22.03 9.22
N SER A 367 -2.30 23.24 8.67
CA SER A 367 -3.10 24.37 9.13
C SER A 367 -4.59 24.15 8.80
N PRO A 368 -5.54 24.61 9.64
CA PRO A 368 -6.96 24.55 9.32
C PRO A 368 -7.38 25.50 8.17
N TYR A 369 -6.46 26.32 7.66
CA TYR A 369 -6.78 27.35 6.67
C TYR A 369 -6.27 27.00 5.28
N PHE A 370 -7.12 27.29 4.30
CA PHE A 370 -6.87 27.13 2.87
C PHE A 370 -6.78 28.50 2.22
N TYR A 371 -5.96 28.60 1.18
CA TYR A 371 -5.73 29.85 0.47
C TYR A 371 -5.84 29.60 -1.03
N GLN A 372 -6.42 30.54 -1.75
CA GLN A 372 -6.21 30.62 -3.18
C GLN A 372 -4.78 31.10 -3.44
N LEU A 373 -4.12 30.48 -4.42
CA LEU A 373 -2.77 30.81 -4.85
C LEU A 373 -2.78 31.21 -6.32
N THR A 374 -1.87 32.09 -6.69
CA THR A 374 -1.58 32.46 -8.09
C THR A 374 -0.09 32.34 -8.36
N LEU A 375 0.29 32.24 -9.63
CA LEU A 375 1.68 32.36 -10.06
C LEU A 375 1.93 33.79 -10.56
N ASN A 376 3.02 34.41 -10.11
CA ASN A 376 3.49 35.66 -10.69
C ASN A 376 4.21 35.41 -12.02
N LYS A 377 4.70 36.47 -12.67
CA LYS A 377 5.35 36.38 -13.99
C LYS A 377 6.63 35.56 -13.98
N GLU A 378 7.24 35.43 -12.81
CA GLU A 378 8.46 34.66 -12.56
C GLU A 378 8.15 33.20 -12.19
N GLY A 379 6.88 32.78 -12.15
CA GLY A 379 6.46 31.42 -11.79
C GLY A 379 6.48 31.14 -10.29
N GLN A 380 6.44 32.17 -9.44
CA GLN A 380 6.42 32.03 -7.99
C GLN A 380 5.00 32.19 -7.43
N ILE A 381 4.72 31.48 -6.34
CA ILE A 381 3.44 31.46 -5.65
C ILE A 381 3.21 32.76 -4.89
N GLU A 382 2.05 33.35 -5.13
CA GLU A 382 1.49 34.44 -4.34
C GLU A 382 0.21 33.98 -3.66
N GLU A 383 0.15 34.19 -2.34
CA GLU A 383 -1.03 33.93 -1.53
C GLU A 383 -2.07 35.02 -1.74
N GLN A 384 -3.29 34.59 -2.06
CA GLN A 384 -4.44 35.46 -2.27
C GLN A 384 -5.40 35.35 -1.08
N GLU A 385 -6.70 35.24 -1.36
CA GLU A 385 -7.72 35.17 -0.33
C GLU A 385 -7.76 33.81 0.38
N LYS A 386 -8.20 33.86 1.64
CA LYS A 386 -8.50 32.67 2.42
C LYS A 386 -9.81 32.06 1.93
N LEU A 387 -9.81 30.77 1.65
CA LEU A 387 -11.00 30.04 1.23
C LEU A 387 -11.82 29.59 2.43
N ASN A 388 -13.14 29.64 2.30
CA ASN A 388 -14.07 29.06 3.26
C ASN A 388 -14.22 27.56 2.96
N VAL A 389 -13.71 26.70 3.83
CA VAL A 389 -13.87 25.25 3.77
C VAL A 389 -14.25 24.80 5.19
N PRO A 390 -15.27 23.95 5.36
CA PRO A 390 -15.66 23.45 6.67
C PRO A 390 -14.50 22.76 7.40
N ASP A 391 -14.55 22.77 8.73
CA ASP A 391 -13.55 22.12 9.56
C ASP A 391 -13.53 20.59 9.35
N GLY A 392 -12.37 19.98 9.60
CA GLY A 392 -12.19 18.53 9.57
C GLY A 392 -11.69 17.95 8.25
N PHE A 393 -11.31 18.80 7.30
CA PHE A 393 -10.66 18.41 6.05
C PHE A 393 -9.22 18.94 5.97
N ASN A 394 -8.35 18.17 5.34
CA ASN A 394 -7.10 18.65 4.73
C ASN A 394 -7.26 18.81 3.21
N LEU A 395 -6.24 19.35 2.55
CA LEU A 395 -6.26 19.69 1.12
C LEU A 395 -6.60 18.50 0.21
N PHE A 396 -6.27 17.29 0.63
CA PHE A 396 -6.45 16.06 -0.14
C PHE A 396 -7.75 15.33 0.18
N ASP A 397 -8.53 15.82 1.15
CA ASP A 397 -9.72 15.12 1.61
C ASP A 397 -10.99 15.49 0.84
N PHE A 398 -11.01 16.58 0.08
CA PHE A 398 -12.26 17.09 -0.51
C PHE A 398 -12.10 17.58 -1.94
N ILE A 399 -13.20 17.68 -2.68
CA ILE A 399 -13.31 18.42 -3.94
C ILE A 399 -14.59 19.27 -3.91
N ARG A 400 -14.59 20.35 -4.69
CA ARG A 400 -15.80 21.11 -4.99
C ARG A 400 -16.32 20.70 -6.36
N LEU A 401 -17.63 20.51 -6.47
CA LEU A 401 -18.32 20.14 -7.70
C LEU A 401 -19.78 20.60 -7.61
N ASP A 402 -20.36 20.97 -8.75
CA ASP A 402 -21.81 21.14 -8.88
C ASP A 402 -22.41 19.74 -9.11
N LEU A 403 -22.79 19.07 -8.02
CA LEU A 403 -23.20 17.67 -8.01
C LEU A 403 -24.63 17.51 -8.54
N ASN A 404 -25.49 18.49 -8.29
CA ASN A 404 -26.91 18.45 -8.59
C ASN A 404 -27.32 19.35 -9.78
N GLN A 405 -26.38 20.06 -10.41
CA GLN A 405 -26.58 21.01 -11.51
C GLN A 405 -27.45 22.21 -11.17
N ASP A 406 -27.44 22.66 -9.91
CA ASP A 406 -28.16 23.86 -9.50
C ASP A 406 -27.32 25.15 -9.63
N GLY A 407 -26.05 25.02 -10.02
CA GLY A 407 -25.09 26.10 -10.18
C GLY A 407 -24.34 26.47 -8.90
N ASN A 408 -24.69 25.88 -7.76
CA ASN A 408 -23.94 26.01 -6.52
C ASN A 408 -22.92 24.87 -6.39
N MET A 409 -21.84 25.13 -5.66
CA MET A 409 -20.75 24.18 -5.52
C MET A 409 -20.86 23.43 -4.19
N GLU A 410 -21.27 22.17 -4.23
CA GLU A 410 -21.17 21.25 -3.10
C GLU A 410 -19.71 20.88 -2.79
N ILE A 411 -19.50 20.35 -1.60
CA ILE A 411 -18.24 19.70 -1.20
C ILE A 411 -18.48 18.21 -1.08
N ALA A 412 -17.81 17.42 -1.92
CA ALA A 412 -17.60 16.01 -1.67
C ALA A 412 -16.28 15.83 -0.92
N GLY A 413 -16.30 15.19 0.25
CA GLY A 413 -15.10 14.99 1.04
C GLY A 413 -15.06 13.68 1.81
N LEU A 414 -13.89 13.34 2.32
CA LEU A 414 -13.62 12.15 3.11
C LEU A 414 -13.28 12.54 4.54
N ARG A 415 -14.02 11.98 5.49
CA ARG A 415 -13.79 12.20 6.92
C ARG A 415 -12.70 11.26 7.43
N GLN A 416 -12.14 11.55 8.61
CA GLN A 416 -11.08 10.73 9.24
C GLN A 416 -11.42 9.24 9.45
N ASN A 417 -12.70 8.89 9.45
CA ASN A 417 -13.19 7.51 9.51
C ASN A 417 -13.36 6.88 8.11
N ASP A 418 -12.76 7.48 7.10
CA ASP A 418 -12.76 7.05 5.70
C ASP A 418 -14.17 7.11 5.06
N GLN A 419 -15.18 7.80 5.63
CA GLN A 419 -16.51 7.93 5.02
C GLN A 419 -16.59 9.11 4.04
N LEU A 420 -17.23 8.88 2.89
CA LEU A 420 -17.56 9.92 1.91
C LEU A 420 -18.76 10.72 2.42
N VAL A 421 -18.63 12.04 2.46
CA VAL A 421 -19.66 12.98 2.88
C VAL A 421 -19.91 14.01 1.77
N ILE A 422 -21.18 14.36 1.57
CA ILE A 422 -21.59 15.49 0.74
C ILE A 422 -22.08 16.60 1.64
N LEU A 423 -21.52 17.79 1.48
CA LEU A 423 -21.93 19.02 2.14
C LEU A 423 -22.48 20.00 1.11
N ASP A 424 -23.51 20.75 1.50
CA ASP A 424 -24.00 21.89 0.72
C ASP A 424 -22.99 23.06 0.74
N GLN A 425 -23.31 24.14 0.02
CA GLN A 425 -22.46 25.33 -0.07
C GLN A 425 -22.26 26.04 1.28
N GLU A 426 -23.21 25.92 2.21
CA GLU A 426 -23.13 26.44 3.58
C GLU A 426 -22.32 25.53 4.52
N GLY A 427 -22.02 24.30 4.09
CA GLY A 427 -21.26 23.30 4.86
C GLY A 427 -22.13 22.34 5.69
N ASN A 428 -23.45 22.33 5.51
CA ASN A 428 -24.33 21.37 6.16
C ASN A 428 -24.25 20.01 5.45
N ARG A 429 -24.33 18.93 6.23
CA ARG A 429 -24.28 17.57 5.68
C ARG A 429 -25.60 17.20 4.99
N VAL A 430 -25.50 16.93 3.70
CA VAL A 430 -26.59 16.41 2.85
C VAL A 430 -26.65 14.88 2.89
N TRP A 431 -25.49 14.22 2.83
CA TRP A 431 -25.40 12.77 2.76
C TRP A 431 -24.06 12.24 3.28
N GLU A 432 -24.03 10.99 3.74
CA GLU A 432 -22.83 10.29 4.21
C GLU A 432 -22.91 8.80 3.88
N SER A 433 -21.77 8.21 3.50
CA SER A 433 -21.71 6.82 3.07
C SER A 433 -21.67 5.83 4.24
N ASP A 434 -22.39 4.72 4.11
CA ASP A 434 -22.34 3.61 5.09
C ASP A 434 -21.03 2.81 5.05
N VAL A 435 -20.27 2.97 3.96
CA VAL A 435 -19.00 2.26 3.74
C VAL A 435 -17.82 3.22 3.73
N ALA A 436 -16.65 2.69 4.02
CA ALA A 436 -15.38 3.42 3.92
C ALA A 436 -14.87 3.46 2.47
N TYR A 437 -14.23 4.57 2.14
CA TYR A 437 -13.54 4.91 0.90
C TYR A 437 -12.25 5.66 1.23
N GLY A 438 -11.34 5.76 0.27
CA GLY A 438 -10.21 6.68 0.41
C GLY A 438 -9.10 6.27 1.37
N ALA A 439 -9.27 5.24 2.18
CA ALA A 439 -8.27 4.82 3.15
C ALA A 439 -6.88 4.60 2.49
N SER A 440 -5.84 5.21 3.04
CA SER A 440 -4.48 5.14 2.48
C SER A 440 -3.42 4.78 3.53
N LYS A 441 -2.20 4.53 3.06
CA LYS A 441 -0.99 4.36 3.87
C LYS A 441 -0.20 5.66 4.06
N THR A 442 -0.49 6.66 3.23
CA THR A 442 0.23 7.93 3.22
C THR A 442 -0.31 8.82 4.32
N PHE A 443 0.58 9.54 5.01
CA PHE A 443 0.22 10.50 6.04
C PHE A 443 1.04 11.78 5.88
N LEU A 444 0.51 12.89 6.38
CA LEU A 444 1.18 14.19 6.33
C LEU A 444 2.01 14.42 7.60
N GLY A 445 3.19 15.02 7.42
CA GLY A 445 4.12 15.30 8.50
C GLY A 445 5.15 14.20 8.70
N ASP A 446 5.88 14.28 9.81
CA ASP A 446 6.96 13.35 10.15
C ASP A 446 6.66 12.61 11.46
N VAL A 447 7.20 11.41 11.58
CA VAL A 447 7.16 10.57 12.77
C VAL A 447 8.25 10.98 13.78
N THR A 448 8.87 12.16 13.68
CA THR A 448 9.97 12.57 14.59
C THR A 448 9.47 13.03 15.96
N ARG A 449 9.71 12.20 16.99
CA ARG A 449 9.43 12.32 18.45
C ARG A 449 8.85 13.66 18.97
N ASP A 450 7.57 13.64 19.34
CA ASP A 450 6.98 14.57 20.29
C ASP A 450 7.01 13.94 21.68
N ARG A 451 7.33 14.76 22.68
CA ARG A 451 7.55 14.34 24.08
C ARG A 451 6.28 13.85 24.81
N ALA A 452 5.12 13.86 24.16
CA ALA A 452 3.81 13.68 24.82
C ALA A 452 3.10 12.33 24.56
N GLY A 453 3.71 11.40 23.82
CA GLY A 453 3.30 9.99 23.84
C GLY A 453 1.96 9.60 23.20
N ASP A 454 1.08 10.55 22.83
CA ASP A 454 -0.15 10.27 22.08
C ASP A 454 -0.06 10.93 20.70
N ARG A 455 0.26 10.11 19.70
CA ARG A 455 0.40 10.55 18.30
C ARG A 455 -0.71 9.94 17.48
N THR A 456 -1.43 10.78 16.76
CA THR A 456 -2.40 10.36 15.74
C THR A 456 -1.81 10.71 14.38
N LEU A 457 -1.48 9.71 13.55
CA LEU A 457 -1.05 9.96 12.17
C LEU A 457 -2.20 10.62 11.40
N LEU A 458 -1.89 11.72 10.72
CA LEU A 458 -2.83 12.39 9.82
C LEU A 458 -2.76 11.71 8.45
N TYR A 459 -3.50 10.61 8.30
CA TYR A 459 -3.59 9.89 7.02
C TYR A 459 -4.19 10.79 5.94
N MET A 460 -3.58 10.77 4.77
CA MET A 460 -4.17 11.29 3.54
C MET A 460 -5.18 10.29 3.00
N HIS A 461 -6.22 10.77 2.35
CA HIS A 461 -7.10 9.91 1.59
C HIS A 461 -6.62 9.76 0.13
N SER A 462 -7.05 8.70 -0.55
CA SER A 462 -6.92 8.60 -2.01
C SER A 462 -7.78 9.69 -2.67
N ARG A 463 -7.30 10.22 -3.80
CA ARG A 463 -7.91 11.39 -4.45
C ARG A 463 -9.40 11.23 -4.77
N LEU A 464 -10.14 12.31 -4.76
CA LEU A 464 -11.49 12.37 -5.35
C LEU A 464 -11.38 12.97 -6.74
N ILE A 465 -12.03 12.37 -7.74
CA ILE A 465 -12.13 12.92 -9.09
C ILE A 465 -13.60 13.13 -9.41
N ALA A 466 -13.98 14.35 -9.78
CA ALA A 466 -15.30 14.65 -10.34
C ALA A 466 -15.19 14.81 -11.85
N ARG A 467 -15.95 14.01 -12.59
CA ARG A 467 -16.02 14.12 -14.06
C ARG A 467 -17.31 13.51 -14.58
N ASP A 468 -17.96 14.20 -15.49
CA ASP A 468 -19.03 13.60 -16.30
C ASP A 468 -18.39 12.57 -17.24
N ILE A 469 -18.57 11.29 -16.92
CA ILE A 469 -17.98 10.19 -17.69
C ILE A 469 -18.99 9.50 -18.59
N ASN A 470 -20.28 9.81 -18.47
CA ASN A 470 -21.36 9.22 -19.28
C ASN A 470 -22.01 10.22 -20.26
N GLY A 471 -21.64 11.50 -20.18
CA GLY A 471 -22.12 12.56 -21.06
C GLY A 471 -23.51 13.09 -20.72
N ASP A 472 -24.02 12.87 -19.51
CA ASP A 472 -25.34 13.34 -19.07
C ASP A 472 -25.32 14.77 -18.49
N GLY A 473 -24.13 15.38 -18.42
CA GLY A 473 -23.87 16.71 -17.88
C GLY A 473 -23.62 16.75 -16.37
N ARG A 474 -23.92 15.68 -15.62
CA ARG A 474 -23.66 15.62 -14.18
C ARG A 474 -22.30 14.97 -13.92
N PRO A 475 -21.53 15.47 -12.95
CA PRO A 475 -20.27 14.83 -12.61
C PRO A 475 -20.51 13.53 -11.82
N GLU A 476 -19.87 12.45 -12.24
CA GLU A 476 -19.66 11.29 -11.37
C GLU A 476 -18.47 11.52 -10.44
N ILE A 477 -18.49 10.87 -9.28
CA ILE A 477 -17.35 10.79 -8.36
C ILE A 477 -16.61 9.48 -8.57
N ILE A 478 -15.34 9.57 -8.97
CA ILE A 478 -14.44 8.43 -9.06
C ILE A 478 -13.61 8.35 -7.78
N ILE A 479 -13.68 7.20 -7.13
CA ILE A 479 -13.15 7.00 -5.79
C ILE A 479 -12.59 5.60 -5.57
N GLY A 480 -11.46 5.51 -4.87
CA GLY A 480 -10.80 4.28 -4.46
C GLY A 480 -11.43 3.71 -3.19
N GLN A 481 -11.63 2.40 -3.18
CA GLN A 481 -12.07 1.65 -2.02
C GLN A 481 -11.01 0.65 -1.58
N ASN A 482 -9.98 1.17 -0.91
CA ASN A 482 -9.01 0.39 -0.19
C ASN A 482 -9.65 -0.18 1.08
N ARG A 483 -9.74 -1.51 1.18
CA ARG A 483 -10.39 -2.21 2.29
C ARG A 483 -9.44 -2.31 3.48
N ALA A 484 -9.34 -1.21 4.21
CA ALA A 484 -8.49 -1.09 5.38
C ALA A 484 -8.96 -2.00 6.52
N SER A 485 -8.00 -2.44 7.32
CA SER A 485 -8.21 -3.12 8.59
C SER A 485 -7.15 -2.59 9.55
N THR A 486 -7.59 -2.22 10.74
CA THR A 486 -6.71 -1.69 11.79
C THR A 486 -6.48 -2.76 12.85
N ILE A 487 -5.35 -2.67 13.53
CA ILE A 487 -5.07 -3.50 14.69
C ILE A 487 -5.44 -2.66 15.92
N ASN A 488 -6.48 -3.04 16.66
CA ASN A 488 -7.11 -2.20 17.69
C ASN A 488 -6.12 -1.58 18.70
N TYR A 489 -5.08 -2.32 19.10
CA TYR A 489 -4.06 -1.82 20.01
C TYR A 489 -2.96 -0.98 19.33
N PHE A 490 -2.67 -1.29 18.08
CA PHE A 490 -1.68 -0.57 17.26
C PHE A 490 -2.43 0.25 16.21
N LYS A 491 -3.16 1.28 16.64
CA LYS A 491 -4.04 2.08 15.77
C LYS A 491 -3.30 2.75 14.60
N GLN A 492 -1.99 2.91 14.73
CA GLN A 492 -1.10 3.40 13.67
C GLN A 492 -0.77 2.35 12.60
N LEU A 493 -1.18 1.09 12.79
CA LEU A 493 -0.96 0.01 11.83
C LEU A 493 -2.26 -0.30 11.10
N ARG A 494 -2.32 0.14 9.85
CA ARG A 494 -3.37 -0.23 8.91
C ARG A 494 -2.82 -1.22 7.88
N PHE A 495 -3.61 -2.23 7.57
CA PHE A 495 -3.33 -3.18 6.49
C PHE A 495 -4.55 -3.32 5.59
N PHE A 496 -4.35 -3.82 4.37
CA PHE A 496 -5.38 -3.77 3.34
C PHE A 496 -5.72 -5.16 2.81
N LYS A 497 -7.01 -5.53 2.84
CA LYS A 497 -7.44 -6.86 2.37
C LYS A 497 -7.68 -6.91 0.86
N GLY A 498 -7.74 -5.75 0.23
CA GLY A 498 -7.89 -5.59 -1.21
C GLY A 498 -8.35 -4.18 -1.55
N THR A 499 -8.52 -3.94 -2.85
CA THR A 499 -8.87 -2.62 -3.38
C THR A 499 -9.74 -2.75 -4.62
N SER A 500 -10.42 -1.66 -4.94
CA SER A 500 -11.12 -1.40 -6.19
C SER A 500 -11.28 0.10 -6.37
N ILE A 501 -11.56 0.54 -7.59
CA ILE A 501 -11.92 1.92 -7.93
C ILE A 501 -13.38 1.90 -8.42
N LYS A 502 -14.19 2.86 -7.96
CA LYS A 502 -15.60 2.98 -8.33
C LYS A 502 -15.86 4.30 -9.04
N ALA A 503 -16.83 4.30 -9.96
CA ALA A 503 -17.55 5.51 -10.35
C ALA A 503 -18.92 5.53 -9.69
N LEU A 504 -19.21 6.62 -8.98
CA LEU A 504 -20.43 6.83 -8.25
C LEU A 504 -21.25 7.94 -8.92
N GLN A 505 -22.52 7.65 -9.18
CA GLN A 505 -23.48 8.62 -9.73
C GLN A 505 -24.50 9.02 -8.67
N TRP A 506 -24.72 10.33 -8.53
CA TRP A 506 -25.70 10.90 -7.63
C TRP A 506 -27.11 10.76 -8.19
N ASN A 507 -28.07 10.35 -7.35
CA ASN A 507 -29.48 10.17 -7.73
C ASN A 507 -30.46 11.11 -6.99
N GLY A 508 -29.95 12.13 -6.30
CA GLY A 508 -30.74 13.07 -5.51
C GLY A 508 -30.86 12.73 -4.02
N SER A 509 -30.67 11.47 -3.62
CA SER A 509 -30.73 11.03 -2.22
C SER A 509 -29.50 10.26 -1.75
N GLY A 510 -28.65 9.85 -2.69
CA GLY A 510 -27.40 9.14 -2.42
C GLY A 510 -26.69 8.76 -3.71
N PHE A 511 -25.69 7.90 -3.59
CA PHE A 511 -24.91 7.40 -4.71
C PHE A 511 -25.32 6.00 -5.13
N THR A 512 -25.34 5.79 -6.44
CA THR A 512 -25.36 4.47 -7.08
C THR A 512 -24.00 4.21 -7.74
N THR A 513 -23.56 2.96 -7.79
CA THR A 513 -22.31 2.60 -8.46
C THR A 513 -22.59 2.36 -9.95
N LEU A 514 -21.97 3.13 -10.83
CA LEU A 514 -22.05 2.89 -12.29
C LEU A 514 -21.17 1.71 -12.69
N TRP A 515 -19.94 1.70 -12.20
CA TRP A 515 -18.99 0.59 -12.39
C TRP A 515 -18.00 0.53 -11.24
N GLU A 516 -17.41 -0.64 -11.07
CA GLU A 516 -16.32 -0.92 -10.14
C GLU A 516 -15.26 -1.75 -10.87
N THR A 517 -13.99 -1.41 -10.69
CA THR A 517 -12.90 -2.23 -11.22
C THR A 517 -12.90 -3.61 -10.55
N PRO A 518 -12.43 -4.68 -11.20
CA PRO A 518 -12.30 -5.98 -10.55
C PRO A 518 -11.56 -5.89 -9.22
N LEU A 519 -12.05 -6.62 -8.22
CA LEU A 519 -11.43 -6.66 -6.90
C LEU A 519 -9.98 -7.17 -7.01
N SER A 520 -9.03 -6.32 -6.62
CA SER A 520 -7.62 -6.66 -6.56
C SER A 520 -7.22 -7.00 -5.12
N ARG A 521 -6.36 -8.01 -4.95
CA ARG A 521 -5.74 -8.32 -3.65
C ARG A 521 -4.58 -7.37 -3.32
N ARG A 522 -4.38 -6.32 -4.09
CA ARG A 522 -3.34 -5.30 -3.89
C ARG A 522 -3.91 -4.09 -3.14
N TYR A 523 -3.08 -3.08 -2.97
CA TYR A 523 -3.43 -1.77 -2.42
C TYR A 523 -3.30 -0.72 -3.53
N THR A 524 -4.35 0.04 -3.80
CA THR A 524 -4.28 1.14 -4.76
C THR A 524 -3.62 2.33 -4.07
N VAL A 525 -2.44 2.68 -4.56
CA VAL A 525 -1.63 3.82 -4.11
C VAL A 525 -2.26 5.11 -4.60
N ASP A 526 -2.51 5.19 -5.91
CA ASP A 526 -3.12 6.34 -6.57
C ASP A 526 -3.76 5.89 -7.89
N TYR A 527 -4.60 6.74 -8.47
CA TYR A 527 -5.26 6.52 -9.76
C TYR A 527 -5.50 7.84 -10.48
N GLN A 528 -5.69 7.79 -11.79
CA GLN A 528 -6.13 8.94 -12.57
C GLN A 528 -6.96 8.47 -13.74
N LEU A 529 -7.83 9.34 -14.24
CA LEU A 529 -8.55 9.10 -15.47
C LEU A 529 -7.79 9.71 -16.65
N SER A 530 -7.76 9.01 -17.79
CA SER A 530 -7.26 9.62 -19.02
C SER A 530 -8.16 10.78 -19.43
N ASN A 531 -7.55 11.89 -19.84
CA ASN A 531 -8.23 13.04 -20.42
C ASN A 531 -8.62 12.81 -21.89
N THR A 532 -8.06 11.80 -22.54
CA THR A 532 -8.41 11.43 -23.91
C THR A 532 -9.72 10.63 -23.92
N THR A 533 -10.76 11.19 -24.55
CA THR A 533 -11.99 10.44 -24.82
C THR A 533 -11.68 9.37 -25.87
N THR A 534 -11.94 8.10 -25.54
CA THR A 534 -11.85 7.05 -26.56
C THR A 534 -13.07 7.15 -27.49
N GLN A 535 -12.93 6.72 -28.74
CA GLN A 535 -14.01 6.72 -29.75
C GLN A 535 -15.28 5.94 -29.35
N HIS A 536 -15.29 5.27 -28.20
CA HIS A 536 -16.37 4.39 -27.75
C HIS A 536 -16.94 4.76 -26.37
N ALA A 537 -16.80 6.02 -25.94
CA ALA A 537 -17.25 6.50 -24.62
C ALA A 537 -16.68 5.64 -23.46
N THR A 538 -15.47 5.09 -23.62
CA THR A 538 -14.84 4.32 -22.56
C THR A 538 -14.01 5.23 -21.68
N THR A 539 -14.16 5.11 -20.37
CA THR A 539 -13.29 5.79 -19.41
C THR A 539 -12.06 4.95 -19.16
N ARG A 540 -10.88 5.44 -19.54
CA ARG A 540 -9.60 4.82 -19.17
C ARG A 540 -9.20 5.25 -17.76
N VAL A 541 -8.89 4.28 -16.93
CA VAL A 541 -8.39 4.45 -15.55
C VAL A 541 -6.94 3.97 -15.51
N TYR A 542 -6.01 4.85 -15.19
CA TYR A 542 -4.65 4.47 -14.77
C TYR A 542 -4.67 4.20 -13.27
N SER A 543 -4.00 3.14 -12.82
CA SER A 543 -3.84 2.85 -11.39
C SER A 543 -2.44 2.39 -11.04
N LEU A 544 -1.95 2.89 -9.90
CA LEU A 544 -0.76 2.39 -9.22
C LEU A 544 -1.19 1.43 -8.12
N GLU A 545 -0.84 0.14 -8.24
CA GLU A 545 -1.16 -0.87 -7.25
C GLU A 545 0.08 -1.50 -6.62
N ASN A 546 0.18 -1.40 -5.29
CA ASN A 546 1.26 -2.00 -4.52
C ASN A 546 0.91 -3.45 -4.12
N LYS A 547 1.86 -4.37 -4.31
CA LYS A 547 1.75 -5.78 -3.89
C LYS A 547 1.84 -5.99 -2.37
N ASN A 548 2.20 -4.95 -1.63
CA ASN A 548 2.41 -4.98 -0.20
C ASN A 548 1.26 -4.29 0.52
N ASN A 549 0.41 -5.11 1.13
CA ASN A 549 -0.72 -4.62 1.91
C ASN A 549 -0.46 -4.70 3.42
N SER A 550 0.77 -5.05 3.81
CA SER A 550 1.17 -5.28 5.19
C SER A 550 1.39 -3.93 5.87
N PRO A 551 1.16 -3.83 7.19
CA PRO A 551 1.60 -2.68 7.95
C PRO A 551 3.12 -2.72 8.19
N LEU A 552 3.77 -3.89 8.00
CA LEU A 552 5.21 -4.06 8.02
C LEU A 552 5.74 -3.99 6.58
N PHE A 553 5.74 -2.79 6.00
CA PHE A 553 6.02 -2.61 4.58
C PHE A 553 7.43 -3.05 4.18
N PHE A 554 8.38 -3.07 5.11
CA PHE A 554 9.77 -3.47 4.85
C PHE A 554 9.99 -4.99 4.69
N TRP A 555 9.05 -5.85 5.11
CA TRP A 555 9.22 -7.30 5.02
C TRP A 555 9.01 -7.88 3.63
N LYS A 556 8.34 -7.13 2.75
CA LYS A 556 8.15 -7.47 1.35
C LYS A 556 8.58 -6.28 0.51
N ALA A 557 9.52 -6.50 -0.41
CA ALA A 557 9.96 -5.46 -1.33
C ALA A 557 8.74 -4.84 -2.04
N GLU A 558 8.72 -3.50 -2.05
CA GLU A 558 7.72 -2.71 -2.75
C GLU A 558 7.88 -2.95 -4.25
N GLY A 559 6.86 -3.57 -4.84
CA GLY A 559 6.65 -3.46 -6.27
C GLY A 559 5.33 -2.76 -6.42
N THR A 560 5.37 -1.45 -6.64
CA THR A 560 4.21 -0.74 -7.18
C THR A 560 4.12 -1.08 -8.66
N THR A 561 2.91 -1.29 -9.13
CA THR A 561 2.65 -1.64 -10.52
C THR A 561 1.76 -0.57 -11.14
N LEU A 562 2.23 0.08 -12.19
CA LEU A 562 1.37 0.89 -13.05
C LEU A 562 0.59 -0.02 -14.00
N GLN A 563 -0.71 0.20 -14.11
CA GLN A 563 -1.59 -0.47 -15.07
C GLN A 563 -2.69 0.47 -15.55
N TYR A 564 -3.43 0.07 -16.58
CA TYR A 564 -4.62 0.78 -17.04
C TYR A 564 -5.78 -0.18 -17.34
N LEU A 565 -7.01 0.32 -17.19
CA LEU A 565 -8.25 -0.38 -17.53
C LEU A 565 -9.16 0.55 -18.34
N ASP A 566 -9.80 0.02 -19.38
CA ASP A 566 -10.83 0.73 -20.14
C ASP A 566 -12.21 0.27 -19.65
N MET A 567 -12.97 1.19 -19.04
CA MET A 567 -14.31 0.95 -18.47
C MET A 567 -15.40 1.42 -19.45
N LYS A 568 -16.48 0.65 -19.56
CA LYS A 568 -17.57 0.80 -20.54
C LYS A 568 -18.94 0.91 -19.88
#